data_AF-A0A3D3X059-F1
#
_entry.id   AF-A0A3D3X059-F1
#
_cell.length_a   1.000
_cell.length_b   1.000
_cell.length_c   1.000
_cell.angle_alpha   90.00
_cell.angle_beta   90.00
_cell.angle_gamma   90.00
#
_symmetry.space_group_name_H-M   'P 1'
#
loop_
_entity.id
_entity.type
_entity.pdbx_description
1 polymer ?
#
loop_
_entity_poly.entity_id
_entity_poly.type
_entity_poly.pdbx_seq_one_letter_code
_entity_poly.pdbx_strand_id
1 'polypeptide(L)'
;MLVEQIVKRDGRVVSFDEAKITAAIWKAMRAVGDPDESASKRLAERVTQLLDERFVGELPTVEEIQDLVEDVLIAAGYTRTAKAYILYRKQHADLRDIGGLLTEPLIENYIDDHDWRVRENSNMSYSLQGLNTHITDKVISRYWLNKIYPNEIRDTHERGDFHIHDLGTLGAYTYYGKEVIVTRVNERIKLLSFERLFNDLPEEAIPLNKADGAYAKYPSDDVYVLDKSGWTKVVQVTQKKKQRPMRFIKNRGGRSVIVTDNHPMITQEGEKEAQEVNGDDSLFTVDLERLFEQEKLFSVGTLDFLELFQKYDWGGDARFYDGVPLEDLDEGARLDGIIHTQSFTAPRHVRLTEDFGYFFGFALAEGFISYNKGSSQRISLTQKNKEPLLQANKGLLDNGISGCLIRKGERYELRVKN
;
A
#
# COMPACT_ATOMS: atom_id res chain seq x y z
N MET A 1 -35.25 -45.50 22.19
CA MET A 1 -34.23 -46.35 21.54
C MET A 1 -32.89 -45.80 21.97
N LEU A 2 -31.90 -46.67 22.19
CA LEU A 2 -30.55 -46.24 22.52
C LEU A 2 -29.81 -45.87 21.23
N VAL A 3 -28.97 -44.83 21.27
CA VAL A 3 -28.07 -44.47 20.18
C VAL A 3 -26.96 -45.52 20.10
N GLU A 4 -27.04 -46.41 19.12
CA GLU A 4 -26.05 -47.48 18.91
C GLU A 4 -24.96 -47.07 17.91
N GLN A 5 -25.22 -46.06 17.08
CA GLN A 5 -24.36 -45.67 15.96
C GLN A 5 -24.29 -44.15 15.81
N ILE A 6 -23.16 -43.67 15.30
CA ILE A 6 -22.89 -42.24 15.05
C ILE A 6 -22.28 -42.05 13.66
N VAL A 7 -22.50 -40.86 13.10
CA VAL A 7 -21.91 -40.45 11.82
C VAL A 7 -20.61 -39.68 12.07
N LYS A 8 -19.49 -40.22 11.60
CA LYS A 8 -18.21 -39.49 11.57
C LYS A 8 -18.24 -38.39 10.51
N ARG A 9 -17.35 -37.41 10.64
CA ARG A 9 -17.22 -36.28 9.70
C ARG A 9 -16.95 -36.70 8.25
N ASP A 10 -16.38 -37.89 8.03
CA ASP A 10 -16.13 -38.48 6.70
C ASP A 10 -17.33 -39.28 6.16
N GLY A 11 -18.49 -39.18 6.81
CA GLY A 11 -19.72 -39.88 6.44
C GLY A 11 -19.79 -41.33 6.91
N ARG A 12 -18.72 -41.89 7.51
CA ARG A 12 -18.76 -43.28 7.99
C ARG A 12 -19.63 -43.42 9.23
N VAL A 13 -20.50 -44.44 9.23
CA VAL A 13 -21.27 -44.85 10.40
C VAL A 13 -20.45 -45.82 11.24
N VAL A 14 -20.31 -45.52 12.53
CA VAL A 14 -19.56 -46.36 13.48
C VAL A 14 -20.37 -46.56 14.76
N SER A 15 -20.07 -47.61 15.53
CA SER A 15 -20.70 -47.84 16.82
C SER A 15 -20.42 -46.70 17.80
N PHE A 16 -21.47 -46.27 18.51
CA PHE A 16 -21.37 -45.34 19.62
C PHE A 16 -20.56 -45.96 20.77
N ASP A 17 -19.74 -45.15 21.42
CA ASP A 17 -18.87 -45.57 22.52
C ASP A 17 -18.77 -44.45 23.55
N GLU A 18 -19.54 -44.57 24.63
CA GLU A 18 -19.57 -43.62 25.73
C GLU A 18 -18.19 -43.41 26.37
N ALA A 19 -17.32 -44.45 26.38
CA ALA A 19 -15.99 -44.34 26.99
C ALA A 19 -15.14 -43.25 26.34
N LYS A 20 -15.38 -42.94 25.05
CA LYS A 20 -14.72 -41.83 24.36
C LYS A 20 -15.15 -40.47 24.88
N ILE A 21 -16.42 -40.31 25.25
CA ILE A 21 -16.94 -39.08 25.86
C ILE A 21 -16.34 -38.90 27.25
N THR A 22 -16.38 -39.96 28.06
CA THR A 22 -15.77 -39.98 29.41
C THR A 22 -14.29 -39.60 29.36
N ALA A 23 -13.52 -40.20 28.45
CA ALA A 23 -12.11 -39.90 28.28
C ALA A 23 -11.85 -38.45 27.81
N ALA A 24 -12.71 -37.90 26.95
CA ALA A 24 -12.57 -36.53 26.47
C ALA A 24 -12.88 -35.50 27.57
N ILE A 25 -13.94 -35.73 28.36
CA ILE A 25 -14.27 -34.90 29.54
C ILE A 25 -13.14 -34.96 30.57
N TRP A 26 -12.65 -36.17 30.87
CA TRP A 26 -11.55 -36.36 31.82
C TRP A 26 -10.27 -35.64 31.39
N LYS A 27 -9.93 -35.68 30.10
CA LYS A 27 -8.79 -34.93 29.55
C LYS A 27 -8.97 -33.42 29.72
N ALA A 28 -10.17 -32.89 29.49
CA ALA A 28 -10.47 -31.47 29.71
C ALA A 28 -10.37 -31.08 31.19
N MET A 29 -10.86 -31.93 32.10
CA MET A 29 -10.75 -31.75 33.55
C MET A 29 -9.29 -31.76 34.01
N ARG A 30 -8.49 -32.69 33.49
CA ARG A 30 -7.05 -32.75 33.73
C ARG A 30 -6.32 -31.51 33.24
N ALA A 31 -6.71 -30.95 32.09
CA ALA A 31 -6.12 -29.75 31.53
C ALA A 31 -6.36 -28.49 32.38
N VAL A 32 -7.46 -28.44 33.14
CA VAL A 32 -7.75 -27.33 34.07
C VAL A 32 -7.21 -27.56 35.49
N GLY A 33 -6.56 -28.70 35.73
CA GLY A 33 -5.94 -29.05 37.00
C GLY A 33 -6.88 -29.67 38.04
N ASP A 34 -8.05 -30.16 37.62
CA ASP A 34 -9.08 -30.71 38.53
C ASP A 34 -9.67 -32.03 37.97
N PRO A 35 -8.86 -33.10 37.84
CA PRO A 35 -9.32 -34.36 37.27
C PRO A 35 -10.24 -35.12 38.24
N ASP A 36 -11.49 -35.34 37.84
CA ASP A 36 -12.43 -36.23 38.54
C ASP A 36 -13.02 -37.25 37.56
N GLU A 37 -12.58 -38.50 37.68
CA GLU A 37 -13.02 -39.62 36.83
C GLU A 37 -14.48 -40.01 37.11
N SER A 38 -14.92 -39.90 38.37
CA SER A 38 -16.31 -40.18 38.74
C SER A 38 -17.24 -39.12 38.16
N ALA A 39 -16.88 -37.83 38.25
CA ALA A 39 -17.63 -36.76 37.60
C ALA A 39 -17.62 -36.90 36.07
N SER A 40 -16.48 -37.24 35.48
CA SER A 40 -16.38 -37.46 34.02
C SER A 40 -17.35 -38.52 33.53
N LYS A 41 -17.47 -39.64 34.27
CA LYS A 41 -18.42 -40.71 33.95
C LYS A 41 -19.88 -40.25 34.12
N ARG A 42 -20.24 -39.60 35.23
CA ARG A 42 -21.60 -39.07 35.45
C ARG A 42 -22.03 -38.08 34.37
N LEU A 43 -21.11 -37.21 33.94
CA LEU A 43 -21.36 -36.24 32.88
C LEU A 43 -21.51 -36.92 31.52
N ALA A 44 -20.70 -37.94 31.22
CA ALA A 44 -20.85 -38.74 30.00
C ALA A 44 -22.17 -39.50 29.96
N GLU A 45 -22.58 -40.14 31.06
CA GLU A 45 -23.90 -40.79 31.19
C GLU A 45 -25.02 -39.79 30.94
N ARG A 46 -24.89 -38.54 31.43
CA ARG A 46 -25.86 -37.47 31.19
C ARG A 46 -25.90 -37.05 29.72
N VAL A 47 -24.76 -36.97 29.05
CA VAL A 47 -24.69 -36.72 27.61
C VAL A 47 -25.37 -37.85 26.83
N THR A 48 -25.11 -39.11 27.17
CA THR A 48 -25.75 -40.27 26.53
C THR A 48 -27.28 -40.22 26.67
N GLN A 49 -27.80 -39.94 27.87
CA GLN A 49 -29.25 -39.78 28.07
C GLN A 49 -29.86 -38.69 27.17
N LEU A 50 -29.19 -37.54 27.09
CA LEU A 50 -29.66 -36.44 26.26
C LEU A 50 -29.54 -36.74 24.76
N LEU A 51 -28.56 -37.55 24.35
CA LEU A 51 -28.47 -38.06 22.97
C LEU A 51 -29.67 -38.95 22.64
N ASP A 52 -29.99 -39.90 23.52
CA ASP A 52 -31.11 -40.82 23.35
C ASP A 52 -32.47 -40.10 23.30
N GLU A 53 -32.61 -39.01 24.07
CA GLU A 53 -33.81 -38.16 24.08
C GLU A 53 -33.92 -37.31 22.82
N ARG A 54 -32.80 -36.78 22.31
CA ARG A 54 -32.78 -35.79 21.22
C ARG A 54 -32.78 -36.43 19.82
N PHE A 55 -32.18 -37.61 19.65
CA PHE A 55 -31.96 -38.23 18.34
C PHE A 55 -32.77 -39.53 18.17
N VAL A 56 -34.09 -39.44 18.35
CA VAL A 56 -34.99 -40.61 18.22
C VAL A 56 -35.16 -40.98 16.75
N GLY A 57 -34.46 -42.03 16.32
CA GLY A 57 -34.56 -42.54 14.94
C GLY A 57 -33.62 -41.85 13.95
N GLU A 58 -32.74 -40.97 14.43
CA GLU A 58 -31.70 -40.31 13.65
C GLU A 58 -30.31 -40.68 14.19
N LEU A 59 -29.30 -40.65 13.33
CA LEU A 59 -27.91 -40.93 13.71
C LEU A 59 -27.20 -39.61 14.04
N PRO A 60 -26.80 -39.36 15.29
CA PRO A 60 -26.10 -38.13 15.63
C PRO A 60 -24.71 -38.10 14.99
N THR A 61 -24.31 -36.92 14.57
CA THR A 61 -22.96 -36.65 14.09
C THR A 61 -21.98 -36.45 15.26
N VAL A 62 -20.70 -36.61 14.98
CA VAL A 62 -19.63 -36.32 15.97
C VAL A 62 -19.67 -34.87 16.46
N GLU A 63 -20.10 -33.91 15.64
CA GLU A 63 -20.20 -32.50 16.05
C GLU A 63 -21.34 -32.27 17.04
N GLU A 64 -22.51 -32.85 16.77
CA GLU A 64 -23.67 -32.74 17.65
C GLU A 64 -23.41 -33.35 19.03
N ILE A 65 -22.67 -34.47 19.08
CA ILE A 65 -22.22 -35.06 20.34
C ILE A 65 -21.27 -34.11 21.08
N GLN A 66 -20.34 -33.46 20.36
CA GLN A 66 -19.40 -32.51 20.95
C GLN A 66 -20.11 -31.27 21.50
N ASP A 67 -21.08 -30.72 20.77
CA ASP A 67 -21.88 -29.58 21.22
C ASP A 67 -22.69 -29.93 22.48
N LEU A 68 -23.26 -31.14 22.53
CA LEU A 68 -24.00 -31.60 23.69
C LEU A 68 -23.09 -31.81 24.92
N VAL A 69 -21.84 -32.25 24.72
CA VAL A 69 -20.86 -32.30 25.82
C VAL A 69 -20.56 -30.91 26.37
N GLU A 70 -20.46 -29.90 25.50
CA GLU A 70 -20.26 -28.51 25.92
C GLU A 70 -21.45 -27.99 26.74
N ASP A 71 -22.67 -28.20 26.24
CA ASP A 71 -23.90 -27.82 26.93
C ASP A 71 -24.00 -28.46 28.32
N VAL A 72 -23.72 -29.77 28.42
CA VAL A 72 -23.77 -30.50 29.70
C VAL A 72 -22.70 -29.99 30.67
N LEU A 73 -21.48 -29.72 30.21
CA LEU A 73 -20.42 -29.17 31.06
C LEU A 73 -20.77 -27.78 31.60
N ILE A 74 -21.36 -26.92 30.75
CA ILE A 74 -21.80 -25.58 31.16
C ILE A 74 -22.96 -25.68 32.15
N ALA A 75 -24.00 -26.48 31.83
CA ALA A 75 -25.18 -26.64 32.67
C ALA A 75 -24.86 -27.26 34.04
N ALA A 76 -23.88 -28.16 34.12
CA ALA A 76 -23.41 -28.75 35.36
C ALA A 76 -22.42 -27.87 36.15
N GLY A 77 -22.13 -26.64 35.68
CA GLY A 77 -21.28 -25.67 36.36
C GLY A 77 -19.77 -25.83 36.12
N TYR A 78 -19.36 -26.77 35.26
CA TYR A 78 -17.95 -27.03 34.91
C TYR A 78 -17.43 -26.05 33.85
N THR A 79 -17.65 -24.76 34.04
CA THR A 79 -17.36 -23.70 33.05
C THR A 79 -15.90 -23.69 32.60
N ARG A 80 -14.95 -23.91 33.53
CA ARG A 80 -13.51 -23.98 33.22
C ARG A 80 -13.20 -25.18 32.32
N THR A 81 -13.76 -26.34 32.64
CA THR A 81 -13.62 -27.58 31.87
C THR A 81 -14.26 -27.45 30.50
N ALA A 82 -15.47 -26.88 30.40
CA ALA A 82 -16.14 -26.58 29.14
C ALA A 82 -15.25 -25.73 28.22
N LYS A 83 -14.67 -24.65 28.76
CA LYS A 83 -13.76 -23.79 27.99
C LYS A 83 -12.50 -24.54 27.51
N ALA A 84 -11.92 -25.39 28.34
CA ALA A 84 -10.76 -26.21 27.96
C ALA A 84 -11.13 -27.24 26.88
N TYR A 85 -12.31 -27.84 26.98
CA TYR A 85 -12.86 -28.76 25.99
C TYR A 85 -13.08 -28.07 24.64
N ILE A 86 -13.75 -26.91 24.62
CA ILE A 86 -13.96 -26.07 23.43
C ILE A 86 -12.63 -25.74 22.76
N LEU A 87 -11.65 -25.29 23.54
CA LEU A 87 -10.34 -24.90 23.03
C LEU A 87 -9.59 -26.10 22.43
N TYR A 88 -9.63 -27.26 23.11
CA TYR A 88 -9.03 -28.50 22.63
C TYR A 88 -9.68 -28.97 21.31
N ARG A 89 -11.02 -28.90 21.22
CA ARG A 89 -11.77 -29.20 20.00
C ARG A 89 -11.34 -28.28 18.86
N LYS A 90 -11.24 -26.97 19.12
CA LYS A 90 -10.77 -25.98 18.13
C LYS A 90 -9.34 -26.25 17.67
N GLN A 91 -8.42 -26.51 18.59
CA GLN A 91 -7.03 -26.85 18.26
C GLN A 91 -6.94 -28.12 17.40
N HIS A 92 -7.72 -29.16 17.72
CA HIS A 92 -7.75 -30.38 16.92
C HIS A 92 -8.45 -30.19 15.57
N ALA A 93 -9.44 -29.31 15.48
CA ALA A 93 -10.04 -28.92 14.21
C ALA A 93 -9.01 -28.18 13.33
N ASP A 94 -8.27 -27.23 13.91
CA ASP A 94 -7.19 -26.51 13.23
C ASP A 94 -6.09 -27.46 12.74
N LEU A 95 -5.65 -28.40 13.58
CA LEU A 95 -4.63 -29.40 13.21
C LEU A 95 -5.11 -30.34 12.10
N ARG A 96 -6.40 -30.66 12.04
CA ARG A 96 -6.98 -31.44 10.94
C ARG A 96 -7.10 -30.61 9.66
N ASP A 97 -7.46 -29.35 9.77
CA ASP A 97 -7.52 -28.44 8.62
C ASP A 97 -6.13 -28.24 8.00
N ILE A 98 -5.10 -28.13 8.85
CA ILE A 98 -3.70 -28.07 8.42
C ILE A 98 -3.22 -29.44 7.91
N GLY A 99 -3.55 -30.54 8.61
CA GLY A 99 -3.15 -31.89 8.21
C GLY A 99 -3.79 -32.37 6.90
N GLY A 100 -5.00 -31.89 6.59
CA GLY A 100 -5.67 -32.14 5.30
C GLY A 100 -5.06 -31.39 4.11
N LEU A 101 -4.20 -30.40 4.35
CA LEU A 101 -3.49 -29.67 3.30
C LEU A 101 -2.42 -30.54 2.63
N LEU A 102 -1.75 -31.42 3.37
CA LEU A 102 -0.69 -32.30 2.87
C LEU A 102 -1.28 -33.66 2.42
N THR A 103 -2.31 -33.62 1.59
CA THR A 103 -2.95 -34.82 1.05
C THR A 103 -2.44 -35.12 -0.37
N GLU A 104 -2.46 -36.38 -0.80
CA GLU A 104 -2.14 -36.81 -2.18
C GLU A 104 -2.77 -35.93 -3.28
N PRO A 105 -4.03 -35.45 -3.15
CA PRO A 105 -4.65 -34.55 -4.11
C PRO A 105 -3.93 -33.22 -4.29
N LEU A 106 -3.17 -32.73 -3.30
CA LEU A 106 -2.41 -31.48 -3.46
C LEU A 106 -1.27 -31.64 -4.47
N ILE A 107 -0.62 -32.80 -4.43
CA ILE A 107 0.46 -33.18 -5.33
C ILE A 107 -0.11 -33.56 -6.69
N GLU A 108 -1.19 -34.36 -6.73
CA GLU A 108 -1.89 -34.74 -7.95
C GLU A 108 -2.48 -33.53 -8.68
N ASN A 109 -3.10 -32.57 -7.98
CA ASN A 109 -3.64 -31.35 -8.62
C ASN A 109 -2.55 -30.48 -9.26
N TYR A 110 -1.35 -30.44 -8.65
CA TYR A 110 -0.20 -29.80 -9.28
C TYR A 110 0.24 -30.60 -10.50
N ILE A 111 0.34 -31.94 -10.39
CA ILE A 111 0.81 -32.82 -11.47
C ILE A 111 -0.12 -32.81 -12.70
N ASP A 112 -1.42 -32.82 -12.45
CA ASP A 112 -2.45 -32.87 -13.50
C ASP A 112 -2.86 -31.48 -14.02
N ASP A 113 -2.26 -30.39 -13.50
CA ASP A 113 -2.51 -28.99 -13.90
C ASP A 113 -4.02 -28.61 -13.87
N HIS A 114 -4.76 -29.19 -12.92
CA HIS A 114 -6.22 -29.02 -12.80
C HIS A 114 -6.64 -27.71 -12.10
N ASP A 115 -5.73 -27.06 -11.37
CA ASP A 115 -6.01 -25.81 -10.63
C ASP A 115 -5.28 -24.65 -11.29
N TRP A 116 -6.00 -23.61 -11.71
CA TRP A 116 -5.40 -22.40 -12.28
C TRP A 116 -4.37 -21.75 -11.34
N ARG A 117 -4.48 -22.03 -10.03
CA ARG A 117 -3.53 -21.61 -9.00
C ARG A 117 -2.12 -22.17 -9.17
N VAL A 118 -1.94 -23.26 -9.92
CA VAL A 118 -0.61 -23.75 -10.32
C VAL A 118 0.12 -22.68 -11.16
N ARG A 119 -0.65 -21.86 -11.89
CA ARG A 119 -0.17 -20.79 -12.77
C ARG A 119 -0.36 -19.40 -12.21
N GLU A 120 -0.83 -19.28 -10.96
CA GLU A 120 -0.97 -18.00 -10.25
C GLU A 120 0.40 -17.33 -10.09
N ASN A 121 1.44 -18.13 -9.86
CA ASN A 121 2.82 -17.67 -9.91
C ASN A 121 3.38 -17.85 -11.33
N SER A 122 3.29 -16.80 -12.14
CA SER A 122 3.74 -16.79 -13.54
C SER A 122 5.24 -17.02 -13.74
N ASN A 123 6.02 -17.06 -12.66
CA ASN A 123 7.49 -17.17 -12.68
C ASN A 123 7.98 -18.62 -12.53
N MET A 124 7.07 -19.57 -12.29
CA MET A 124 7.41 -20.96 -12.01
C MET A 124 7.04 -21.89 -13.17
N SER A 125 8.04 -22.58 -13.70
CA SER A 125 7.83 -23.67 -14.65
C SER A 125 7.48 -24.96 -13.93
N TYR A 126 6.64 -25.79 -14.55
CA TYR A 126 6.21 -27.09 -14.03
C TYR A 126 7.43 -27.97 -13.71
N SER A 127 7.78 -28.04 -12.43
CA SER A 127 8.99 -28.68 -11.93
C SER A 127 8.81 -29.17 -10.49
N LEU A 128 9.72 -30.04 -10.02
CA LEU A 128 9.74 -30.50 -8.62
C LEU A 128 9.97 -29.33 -7.64
N GLN A 129 10.79 -28.34 -8.03
CA GLN A 129 10.99 -27.14 -7.23
C GLN A 129 9.71 -26.31 -7.17
N GLY A 130 8.99 -26.17 -8.29
CA GLY A 130 7.66 -25.54 -8.32
C GLY A 130 6.60 -26.26 -7.50
N LEU A 131 6.67 -27.59 -7.41
CA LEU A 131 5.80 -28.36 -6.52
C LEU A 131 6.07 -27.98 -5.05
N ASN A 132 7.33 -27.92 -4.62
CA ASN A 132 7.67 -27.53 -3.25
C ASN A 132 7.20 -26.10 -2.91
N THR A 133 7.38 -25.16 -3.84
CA THR A 133 6.87 -23.78 -3.67
C THR A 133 5.35 -23.77 -3.61
N HIS A 134 4.66 -24.45 -4.54
CA HIS A 134 3.19 -24.52 -4.56
C HIS A 134 2.61 -25.09 -3.26
N ILE A 135 3.24 -26.14 -2.71
CA ILE A 135 2.85 -26.69 -1.40
C ILE A 135 3.04 -25.66 -0.30
N THR A 136 4.20 -25.00 -0.28
CA THR A 136 4.55 -23.99 0.73
C THR A 136 3.58 -22.80 0.67
N ASP A 137 3.31 -22.28 -0.52
CA ASP A 137 2.39 -21.18 -0.75
C ASP A 137 0.97 -21.51 -0.30
N LYS A 138 0.49 -22.73 -0.59
CA LYS A 138 -0.86 -23.16 -0.20
C LYS A 138 -1.01 -23.27 1.32
N VAL A 139 0.03 -23.76 1.99
CA VAL A 139 0.06 -23.83 3.46
C VAL A 139 0.11 -22.44 4.09
N ILE A 140 0.97 -21.56 3.58
CA ILE A 140 1.12 -20.20 4.12
C ILE A 140 -0.13 -19.35 3.84
N SER A 141 -0.69 -19.45 2.64
CA SER A 141 -1.93 -18.76 2.27
C SER A 141 -3.10 -19.14 3.18
N ARG A 142 -3.28 -20.44 3.45
CA ARG A 142 -4.29 -20.91 4.41
C ARG A 142 -4.03 -20.40 5.82
N TYR A 143 -2.78 -20.34 6.25
CA TYR A 143 -2.45 -19.78 7.56
C TYR A 143 -2.86 -18.30 7.64
N TRP A 144 -2.54 -17.49 6.65
CA TRP A 144 -2.99 -16.10 6.57
C TRP A 144 -4.51 -15.99 6.66
N LEU A 145 -5.24 -16.73 5.82
CA LEU A 145 -6.69 -16.63 5.71
C LEU A 145 -7.44 -17.18 6.93
N ASN A 146 -6.92 -18.22 7.60
CA ASN A 146 -7.60 -18.84 8.74
C ASN A 146 -7.15 -18.31 10.11
N LYS A 147 -5.94 -17.76 10.22
CA LYS A 147 -5.36 -17.33 11.52
C LYS A 147 -5.17 -15.83 11.66
N ILE A 148 -4.86 -15.12 10.58
CA ILE A 148 -4.47 -13.72 10.65
C ILE A 148 -5.59 -12.80 10.15
N TYR A 149 -6.16 -13.10 8.98
CA TYR A 149 -7.25 -12.31 8.43
C TYR A 149 -8.58 -12.61 9.14
N PRO A 150 -9.47 -11.61 9.28
CA PRO A 150 -10.86 -11.82 9.65
C PRO A 150 -11.57 -12.79 8.70
N ASN A 151 -12.56 -13.53 9.21
CA ASN A 151 -13.33 -14.49 8.42
C ASN A 151 -13.96 -13.84 7.19
N GLU A 152 -14.43 -12.59 7.31
CA GLU A 152 -15.04 -11.83 6.22
C GLU A 152 -14.06 -11.66 5.05
N ILE A 153 -12.78 -11.39 5.32
CA ILE A 153 -11.75 -11.23 4.29
C ILE A 153 -11.46 -12.57 3.61
N ARG A 154 -11.34 -13.65 4.39
CA ARG A 154 -11.19 -15.01 3.84
C ARG A 154 -12.36 -15.34 2.93
N ASP A 155 -13.59 -15.21 3.43
CA ASP A 155 -14.78 -15.66 2.70
C ASP A 155 -14.93 -14.86 1.39
N THR A 156 -14.60 -13.57 1.40
CA THR A 156 -14.64 -12.71 0.22
C THR A 156 -13.53 -13.07 -0.79
N HIS A 157 -12.33 -13.44 -0.31
CA HIS A 157 -11.25 -13.98 -1.15
C HIS A 157 -11.61 -15.33 -1.77
N GLU A 158 -12.15 -16.27 -0.98
CA GLU A 158 -12.50 -17.62 -1.43
C GLU A 158 -13.68 -17.63 -2.42
N ARG A 159 -14.63 -16.71 -2.29
CA ARG A 159 -15.73 -16.53 -3.25
C ARG A 159 -15.32 -15.82 -4.54
N GLY A 160 -14.12 -15.24 -4.58
CA GLY A 160 -13.61 -14.51 -5.75
C GLY A 160 -14.15 -13.09 -5.90
N ASP A 161 -14.74 -12.53 -4.84
CA ASP A 161 -15.23 -11.14 -4.83
C ASP A 161 -14.06 -10.14 -4.91
N PHE A 162 -12.90 -10.47 -4.33
CA PHE A 162 -11.59 -9.87 -4.62
C PHE A 162 -10.47 -10.88 -4.38
N HIS A 163 -9.30 -10.68 -4.97
CA HIS A 163 -8.15 -11.58 -4.84
C HIS A 163 -7.02 -10.92 -4.04
N ILE A 164 -6.43 -11.64 -3.09
CA ILE A 164 -5.31 -11.17 -2.27
C ILE A 164 -4.05 -11.81 -2.85
N HIS A 165 -3.17 -11.00 -3.41
CA HIS A 165 -1.93 -11.46 -4.00
C HIS A 165 -0.90 -11.86 -2.93
N ASP A 166 0.04 -12.72 -3.33
CA ASP A 166 1.28 -13.06 -2.62
C ASP A 166 1.11 -13.60 -1.20
N LEU A 167 -0.03 -14.25 -0.96
CA LEU A 167 -0.32 -14.95 0.29
C LEU A 167 0.65 -16.08 0.60
N GLY A 168 1.48 -16.51 -0.36
CA GLY A 168 2.51 -17.54 -0.17
C GLY A 168 3.71 -17.12 0.69
N THR A 169 3.85 -15.82 1.02
CA THR A 169 4.99 -15.33 1.82
C THR A 169 4.58 -14.93 3.24
N LEU A 170 5.33 -15.38 4.25
CA LEU A 170 5.22 -14.90 5.64
C LEU A 170 6.04 -13.62 5.86
N GLY A 171 5.74 -12.54 5.13
CA GLY A 171 6.51 -11.31 5.25
C GLY A 171 5.95 -10.14 4.46
N ALA A 172 6.27 -8.93 4.93
CA ALA A 172 5.99 -7.68 4.22
C ALA A 172 7.25 -7.17 3.51
N TYR A 173 7.14 -6.86 2.23
CA TYR A 173 8.19 -6.21 1.43
C TYR A 173 8.19 -4.70 1.69
N THR A 174 9.36 -4.07 1.67
CA THR A 174 9.47 -2.64 1.97
C THR A 174 10.51 -1.91 1.14
N TYR A 175 10.20 -0.65 0.84
CA TYR A 175 11.11 0.31 0.23
C TYR A 175 11.83 1.13 1.29
N TYR A 176 12.96 1.75 0.90
CA TYR A 176 13.58 2.79 1.70
C TYR A 176 12.67 4.03 1.76
N GLY A 177 12.49 4.61 2.94
CA GLY A 177 11.52 5.71 3.15
C GLY A 177 11.78 6.96 2.29
N LYS A 178 13.01 7.16 1.80
CA LYS A 178 13.35 8.32 0.96
C LYS A 178 13.13 8.10 -0.53
N GLU A 179 12.71 6.91 -0.96
CA GLU A 179 12.33 6.67 -2.35
C GLU A 179 11.15 7.56 -2.73
N VAL A 180 11.25 8.17 -3.90
CA VAL A 180 10.28 9.12 -4.43
C VAL A 180 9.20 8.37 -5.19
N ILE A 181 7.95 8.68 -4.88
CA ILE A 181 6.78 8.13 -5.53
C ILE A 181 5.93 9.24 -6.14
N VAL A 182 5.20 8.86 -7.18
CA VAL A 182 4.08 9.65 -7.70
C VAL A 182 2.82 9.15 -6.99
N THR A 183 2.14 10.07 -6.31
CA THR A 183 0.88 9.77 -5.63
C THR A 183 -0.13 10.86 -5.93
N ARG A 184 -1.42 10.50 -5.96
CA ARG A 184 -2.52 11.45 -5.96
C ARG A 184 -3.11 11.48 -4.55
N VAL A 185 -3.18 12.67 -3.96
CA VAL A 185 -3.78 12.91 -2.65
C VAL A 185 -4.75 14.07 -2.79
N ASN A 186 -6.04 13.83 -2.52
CA ASN A 186 -7.11 14.82 -2.65
C ASN A 186 -7.10 15.48 -4.03
N GLU A 187 -7.18 14.64 -5.07
CA GLU A 187 -7.19 14.98 -6.51
C GLU A 187 -5.90 15.65 -7.04
N ARG A 188 -4.93 15.96 -6.18
CA ARG A 188 -3.65 16.56 -6.59
C ARG A 188 -2.58 15.50 -6.76
N ILE A 189 -1.98 15.47 -7.94
CA ILE A 189 -0.77 14.67 -8.18
C ILE A 189 0.40 15.34 -7.46
N LYS A 190 1.12 14.56 -6.66
CA LYS A 190 2.27 14.97 -5.86
C LYS A 190 3.44 14.04 -6.14
N LEU A 191 4.64 14.62 -6.12
CA LEU A 191 5.90 13.90 -6.11
C LEU A 191 6.51 14.04 -4.71
N LEU A 192 6.56 12.95 -3.95
CA LEU A 192 7.00 12.94 -2.56
C LEU A 192 7.62 11.60 -2.19
N SER A 193 8.33 11.53 -1.06
CA SER A 193 8.90 10.26 -0.59
C SER A 193 7.87 9.43 0.18
N PHE A 194 8.08 8.11 0.30
CA PHE A 194 7.24 7.25 1.16
C PHE A 194 7.17 7.75 2.61
N GLU A 195 8.29 8.21 3.16
CA GLU A 195 8.37 8.79 4.50
C GLU A 195 7.50 10.04 4.62
N ARG A 196 7.56 10.93 3.62
CA ARG A 196 6.72 12.12 3.58
C ARG A 196 5.25 11.76 3.41
N LEU A 197 4.90 10.78 2.58
CA LEU A 197 3.52 10.30 2.46
C LEU A 197 2.98 9.87 3.82
N PHE A 198 3.72 9.00 4.52
CA PHE A 198 3.32 8.51 5.83
C PHE A 198 3.17 9.62 6.86
N ASN A 199 4.08 10.59 6.88
CA ASN A 199 4.05 11.70 7.83
C ASN A 199 2.95 12.73 7.53
N ASP A 200 2.69 13.01 6.24
CA ASP A 200 1.70 14.00 5.79
C ASP A 200 0.25 13.49 5.93
N LEU A 201 0.05 12.16 6.05
CA LEU A 201 -1.26 11.57 6.32
C LEU A 201 -1.78 12.00 7.71
N PRO A 202 -3.02 12.54 7.81
CA PRO A 202 -3.57 13.06 9.06
C PRO A 202 -3.88 11.97 10.09
N GLU A 203 -4.04 10.72 9.65
CA GLU A 203 -4.44 9.62 10.52
C GLU A 203 -3.35 9.25 11.54
N GLU A 204 -3.80 8.82 12.71
CA GLU A 204 -2.91 8.35 13.76
C GLU A 204 -2.26 7.01 13.37
N ALA A 205 -0.97 6.88 13.66
CA ALA A 205 -0.22 5.67 13.37
C ALA A 205 -0.56 4.56 14.38
N ILE A 206 -1.16 3.48 13.90
CA ILE A 206 -1.56 2.32 14.71
C ILE A 206 -0.41 1.31 14.73
N PRO A 207 0.05 0.82 15.90
CA PRO A 207 1.09 -0.19 15.96
C PRO A 207 0.57 -1.53 15.42
N LEU A 208 1.21 -2.07 14.38
CA LEU A 208 0.96 -3.43 13.90
C LEU A 208 1.63 -4.46 14.81
N ASN A 209 2.88 -4.19 15.17
CA ASN A 209 3.63 -4.96 16.16
C ASN A 209 4.56 -4.01 16.93
N LYS A 210 4.34 -3.88 18.25
CA LYS A 210 5.15 -3.03 19.13
C LYS A 210 6.61 -3.48 19.21
N ALA A 211 6.87 -4.79 19.10
CA ALA A 211 8.23 -5.34 19.16
C ALA A 211 9.05 -4.96 17.91
N ASP A 212 8.40 -4.93 16.75
CA ASP A 212 9.05 -4.65 15.47
C ASP A 212 9.17 -3.15 15.17
N GLY A 213 8.50 -2.31 15.97
CA GLY A 213 8.35 -0.88 15.69
C GLY A 213 7.69 -0.64 14.35
N ALA A 214 6.71 -1.49 14.00
CA ALA A 214 5.93 -1.41 12.77
C ALA A 214 4.61 -0.70 13.04
N TYR A 215 4.32 0.32 12.24
CA TYR A 215 3.14 1.17 12.35
C TYR A 215 2.42 1.24 11.02
N ALA A 216 1.10 1.30 11.04
CA ALA A 216 0.26 1.50 9.88
C ALA A 216 -0.63 2.72 10.03
N LYS A 217 -0.88 3.41 8.91
CA LYS A 217 -1.95 4.38 8.75
C LYS A 217 -2.91 3.87 7.68
N TYR A 218 -4.19 4.15 7.88
CA TYR A 218 -5.27 3.78 6.95
C TYR A 218 -5.85 5.07 6.39
N PRO A 219 -5.43 5.50 5.18
CA PRO A 219 -5.89 6.75 4.60
C PRO A 219 -7.42 6.78 4.49
N SER A 220 -8.03 7.78 5.10
CA SER A 220 -9.45 8.10 4.96
C SER A 220 -9.73 8.91 3.69
N ASP A 221 -8.74 9.72 3.30
CA ASP A 221 -8.71 10.49 2.07
C ASP A 221 -8.47 9.61 0.83
N ASP A 222 -8.80 10.18 -0.34
CA ASP A 222 -8.58 9.57 -1.64
C ASP A 222 -7.10 9.64 -2.03
N VAL A 223 -6.36 8.62 -1.55
CA VAL A 223 -4.94 8.42 -1.80
C VAL A 223 -4.75 7.32 -2.84
N TYR A 224 -4.02 7.64 -3.91
CA TYR A 224 -3.70 6.70 -4.98
C TYR A 224 -2.21 6.71 -5.28
N VAL A 225 -1.67 5.58 -5.72
CA VAL A 225 -0.31 5.43 -6.26
C VAL A 225 -0.40 5.03 -7.72
N LEU A 226 0.65 5.34 -8.48
CA LEU A 226 0.71 5.01 -9.89
C LEU A 226 1.30 3.60 -10.07
N ASP A 227 0.52 2.70 -10.67
CA ASP A 227 0.89 1.33 -11.04
C ASP A 227 0.91 1.17 -12.58
N LYS A 228 1.31 0.00 -13.10
CA LYS A 228 1.36 -0.36 -14.52
C LYS A 228 0.06 -0.09 -15.28
N SER A 229 -1.07 -0.16 -14.58
CA SER A 229 -2.42 0.01 -15.13
C SER A 229 -3.02 1.41 -14.87
N GLY A 230 -2.29 2.30 -14.20
CA GLY A 230 -2.78 3.63 -13.82
C GLY A 230 -2.92 3.82 -12.32
N TRP A 231 -3.93 4.58 -11.89
CA TRP A 231 -4.11 4.93 -10.48
C TRP A 231 -4.72 3.79 -9.66
N THR A 232 -3.99 3.35 -8.65
CA THR A 232 -4.42 2.31 -7.71
C THR A 232 -4.64 2.91 -6.33
N LYS A 233 -5.80 2.65 -5.73
CA LYS A 233 -6.16 3.18 -4.40
C LYS A 233 -5.27 2.57 -3.32
N VAL A 234 -4.74 3.41 -2.43
CA VAL A 234 -3.93 2.99 -1.29
C VAL A 234 -4.85 2.73 -0.11
N VAL A 235 -4.91 1.48 0.34
CA VAL A 235 -5.72 1.08 1.50
C VAL A 235 -4.98 1.23 2.82
N GLN A 236 -3.65 1.17 2.79
CA GLN A 236 -2.79 1.16 3.97
C GLN A 236 -1.38 1.65 3.61
N VAL A 237 -0.78 2.44 4.50
CA VAL A 237 0.64 2.80 4.43
C VAL A 237 1.33 2.30 5.69
N THR A 238 2.40 1.53 5.52
CA THR A 238 3.11 0.87 6.63
C THR A 238 4.55 1.41 6.73
N GLN A 239 4.97 1.74 7.95
CA GLN A 239 6.33 2.14 8.29
C GLN A 239 6.92 1.13 9.29
N LYS A 240 8.14 0.64 9.02
CA LYS A 240 8.85 -0.28 9.93
C LYS A 240 10.33 0.08 10.06
N LYS A 241 10.94 -0.26 11.19
CA LYS A 241 12.40 -0.12 11.35
C LYS A 241 13.15 -1.09 10.44
N LYS A 242 14.29 -0.65 9.92
CA LYS A 242 15.20 -1.50 9.15
C LYS A 242 15.78 -2.59 10.06
N GLN A 243 15.55 -3.84 9.70
CA GLN A 243 16.12 -5.02 10.39
C GLN A 243 16.91 -5.96 9.46
N ARG A 244 16.97 -5.66 8.15
CA ARG A 244 17.63 -6.49 7.13
C ARG A 244 18.58 -5.66 6.25
N PRO A 245 19.52 -6.28 5.51
CA PRO A 245 20.31 -5.62 4.50
C PRO A 245 19.44 -4.92 3.45
N MET A 246 19.91 -3.78 2.96
CA MET A 246 19.27 -3.08 1.83
C MET A 246 20.10 -3.31 0.58
N ARG A 247 19.43 -3.45 -0.57
CA ARG A 247 20.03 -3.54 -1.90
C ARG A 247 19.77 -2.24 -2.63
N PHE A 248 20.83 -1.67 -3.19
CA PHE A 248 20.75 -0.54 -4.10
C PHE A 248 20.79 -1.07 -5.52
N ILE A 249 19.65 -1.05 -6.20
CA ILE A 249 19.50 -1.57 -7.54
C ILE A 249 19.38 -0.39 -8.49
N LYS A 250 20.22 -0.35 -9.53
CA LYS A 250 20.22 0.70 -10.53
C LYS A 250 20.18 0.08 -11.92
N ASN A 251 19.25 0.54 -12.76
CA ASN A 251 19.17 0.08 -14.14
C ASN A 251 20.01 0.95 -15.09
N ARG A 252 20.20 0.47 -16.32
CA ARG A 252 20.94 1.21 -17.37
C ARG A 252 20.29 2.55 -17.74
N GLY A 253 18.97 2.66 -17.58
CA GLY A 253 18.21 3.91 -17.78
C GLY A 253 18.40 4.96 -16.67
N GLY A 254 19.24 4.70 -15.67
CA GLY A 254 19.56 5.64 -14.60
C GLY A 254 18.56 5.66 -13.44
N ARG A 255 17.46 4.90 -13.53
CA ARG A 255 16.52 4.71 -12.42
C ARG A 255 17.16 3.82 -11.36
N SER A 256 16.90 4.13 -10.10
CA SER A 256 17.40 3.36 -8.97
C SER A 256 16.35 3.21 -7.89
N VAL A 257 16.46 2.13 -7.13
CA VAL A 257 15.61 1.89 -5.96
C VAL A 257 16.46 1.24 -4.86
N ILE A 258 16.16 1.60 -3.61
CA ILE A 258 16.72 0.96 -2.42
C ILE A 258 15.63 0.15 -1.73
N VAL A 259 15.80 -1.17 -1.67
CA VAL A 259 14.84 -2.14 -1.12
C VAL A 259 15.49 -3.11 -0.16
N THR A 260 14.72 -3.86 0.63
CA THR A 260 15.26 -4.99 1.40
C THR A 260 15.74 -6.11 0.48
N ASP A 261 16.68 -6.92 0.94
CA ASP A 261 17.23 -8.07 0.21
C ASP A 261 16.18 -9.05 -0.35
N ASN A 262 15.10 -9.27 0.38
CA ASN A 262 13.99 -10.16 0.00
C ASN A 262 12.84 -9.45 -0.74
N HIS A 263 13.02 -8.21 -1.20
CA HIS A 263 11.96 -7.48 -1.89
C HIS A 263 11.74 -8.08 -3.29
N PRO A 264 10.51 -8.43 -3.69
CA PRO A 264 10.24 -8.99 -5.00
C PRO A 264 10.43 -7.90 -6.08
N MET A 265 11.22 -8.22 -7.08
CA MET A 265 11.54 -7.35 -8.21
C MET A 265 10.99 -8.00 -9.47
N ILE A 266 10.14 -7.29 -10.21
CA ILE A 266 9.57 -7.77 -11.47
C ILE A 266 10.64 -7.67 -12.56
N THR A 267 11.06 -8.81 -13.11
CA THR A 267 11.98 -8.89 -14.25
C THR A 267 11.26 -9.46 -15.48
N GLN A 268 11.89 -9.37 -16.65
CA GLN A 268 11.37 -9.97 -17.88
C GLN A 268 11.23 -11.50 -17.80
N GLU A 269 12.05 -12.15 -16.99
CA GLU A 269 12.01 -13.61 -16.75
C GLU A 269 11.07 -13.99 -15.60
N GLY A 270 10.35 -13.01 -15.04
CA GLY A 270 9.52 -13.18 -13.84
C GLY A 270 10.06 -12.42 -12.63
N GLU A 271 9.45 -12.59 -11.48
CA GLU A 271 9.91 -11.98 -10.23
C GLU A 271 11.13 -12.68 -9.66
N LYS A 272 12.06 -11.88 -9.14
CA LYS A 272 13.26 -12.34 -8.41
C LYS A 272 13.37 -11.56 -7.11
N GLU A 273 13.98 -12.13 -6.09
CA GLU A 273 14.31 -11.33 -4.90
C GLU A 273 15.38 -10.28 -5.26
N ALA A 274 15.35 -9.12 -4.61
CA ALA A 274 16.30 -8.04 -4.85
C ALA A 274 17.77 -8.45 -4.67
N GLN A 275 18.06 -9.48 -3.88
CA GLN A 275 19.40 -10.05 -3.73
C GLN A 275 19.85 -10.95 -4.88
N GLU A 276 18.91 -11.45 -5.68
CA GLU A 276 19.14 -12.35 -6.82
C GLU A 276 19.21 -11.57 -8.15
N VAL A 277 18.72 -10.34 -8.16
CA VAL A 277 18.83 -9.43 -9.32
C VAL A 277 20.30 -9.16 -9.67
N ASN A 278 20.65 -9.42 -10.92
CA ASN A 278 21.99 -9.27 -11.47
C ASN A 278 22.00 -8.34 -12.71
N GLY A 279 23.19 -8.13 -13.30
CA GLY A 279 23.38 -7.16 -14.38
C GLY A 279 22.74 -7.53 -15.72
N ASP A 280 22.35 -8.79 -15.90
CA ASP A 280 21.71 -9.30 -17.11
C ASP A 280 20.17 -9.24 -17.02
N ASP A 281 19.62 -9.00 -15.83
CA ASP A 281 18.18 -8.90 -15.63
C ASP A 281 17.59 -7.61 -16.20
N SER A 282 16.50 -7.76 -16.95
CA SER A 282 15.70 -6.64 -17.44
C SER A 282 14.54 -6.38 -16.48
N LEU A 283 14.66 -5.32 -15.67
CA LEU A 283 13.63 -4.92 -14.72
C LEU A 283 12.46 -4.23 -15.42
N PHE A 284 11.24 -4.53 -14.97
CA PHE A 284 10.05 -3.83 -15.42
C PHE A 284 10.13 -2.34 -15.04
N THR A 285 9.78 -1.47 -15.99
CA THR A 285 9.66 -0.03 -15.75
C THR A 285 8.38 0.48 -16.39
N VAL A 286 7.70 1.36 -15.69
CA VAL A 286 6.46 1.97 -16.16
C VAL A 286 6.74 3.07 -17.18
N ASP A 287 5.90 3.12 -18.22
CA ASP A 287 5.84 4.24 -19.16
C ASP A 287 5.01 5.37 -18.54
N LEU A 288 5.70 6.34 -17.93
CA LEU A 288 5.07 7.48 -17.28
C LEU A 288 4.40 8.42 -18.29
N GLU A 289 4.95 8.58 -19.48
CA GLU A 289 4.36 9.48 -20.49
C GLU A 289 2.96 8.99 -20.85
N ARG A 290 2.84 7.70 -21.20
CA ARG A 290 1.56 7.05 -21.49
C ARG A 290 0.56 7.18 -20.34
N LEU A 291 1.01 6.98 -19.10
CA LEU A 291 0.11 7.03 -17.93
C LEU A 291 -0.37 8.45 -17.60
N PHE A 292 0.39 9.47 -17.97
CA PHE A 292 0.00 10.87 -17.73
C PHE A 292 -0.65 11.55 -18.95
N GLU A 293 -0.86 10.86 -20.07
CA GLU A 293 -1.45 11.45 -21.29
C GLU A 293 -2.79 12.16 -21.05
N GLN A 294 -3.61 11.63 -20.14
CA GLN A 294 -4.94 12.17 -19.81
C GLN A 294 -4.92 13.09 -18.58
N GLU A 295 -3.76 13.26 -17.95
CA GLU A 295 -3.62 13.99 -16.69
C GLU A 295 -3.28 15.46 -16.93
N LYS A 296 -4.00 16.35 -16.26
CA LYS A 296 -3.66 17.78 -16.26
C LYS A 296 -2.58 18.05 -15.21
N LEU A 297 -1.32 17.83 -15.58
CA LEU A 297 -0.16 18.04 -14.69
C LEU A 297 0.04 19.51 -14.29
N PHE A 298 -0.33 20.44 -15.18
CA PHE A 298 -0.24 21.88 -14.95
C PHE A 298 -1.65 22.46 -14.81
N SER A 299 -2.12 22.61 -13.57
CA SER A 299 -3.44 23.16 -13.29
C SER A 299 -3.46 24.69 -13.32
N VAL A 300 -2.34 25.32 -12.99
CA VAL A 300 -2.15 26.77 -12.99
C VAL A 300 -1.63 27.21 -14.36
N GLY A 301 -2.48 27.87 -15.14
CA GLY A 301 -2.11 28.44 -16.45
C GLY A 301 -1.73 29.92 -16.39
N THR A 302 -2.11 30.61 -15.32
CA THR A 302 -1.89 32.05 -15.12
C THR A 302 -1.62 32.32 -13.64
N LEU A 303 -0.64 33.17 -13.36
CA LEU A 303 -0.38 33.71 -12.03
C LEU A 303 -1.01 35.09 -11.89
N ASP A 304 -1.69 35.33 -10.76
CA ASP A 304 -2.14 36.67 -10.36
C ASP A 304 -1.08 37.28 -9.43
N PHE A 305 -0.31 38.23 -9.96
CA PHE A 305 0.73 38.91 -9.20
C PHE A 305 0.14 39.75 -8.06
N LEU A 306 -1.05 40.34 -8.21
CA LEU A 306 -1.67 41.12 -7.14
C LEU A 306 -1.94 40.24 -5.92
N GLU A 307 -2.57 39.08 -6.14
CA GLU A 307 -2.84 38.09 -5.09
C GLU A 307 -1.53 37.63 -4.43
N LEU A 308 -0.50 37.33 -5.23
CA LEU A 308 0.80 36.90 -4.70
C LEU A 308 1.49 38.00 -3.87
N PHE A 309 1.41 39.27 -4.28
CA PHE A 309 1.98 40.40 -3.55
C PHE A 309 1.24 40.71 -2.25
N GLN A 310 -0.07 40.48 -2.20
CA GLN A 310 -0.86 40.60 -0.98
C GLN A 310 -0.62 39.42 -0.02
N LYS A 311 -0.40 38.21 -0.55
CA LYS A 311 -0.26 36.98 0.23
C LYS A 311 1.10 36.80 0.90
N TYR A 312 2.17 37.26 0.25
CA TYR A 312 3.54 37.07 0.73
C TYR A 312 4.22 38.41 1.00
N ASP A 313 5.11 38.45 1.99
CA ASP A 313 5.97 39.61 2.20
C ASP A 313 7.21 39.50 1.31
N TRP A 314 7.17 40.20 0.18
CA TRP A 314 8.25 40.19 -0.81
C TRP A 314 9.43 41.13 -0.46
N GLY A 315 9.29 42.00 0.55
CA GLY A 315 10.28 43.04 0.88
C GLY A 315 10.58 44.02 -0.28
N GLY A 316 11.30 45.12 -0.01
CA GLY A 316 11.83 46.02 -1.06
C GLY A 316 11.04 47.31 -1.32
N ASP A 317 11.11 47.82 -2.55
CA ASP A 317 10.57 49.11 -3.01
C ASP A 317 9.04 49.21 -2.86
N ALA A 318 8.51 50.45 -2.85
CA ALA A 318 7.07 50.69 -2.89
C ALA A 318 6.45 50.02 -4.14
N ARG A 319 5.33 49.32 -3.92
CA ARG A 319 4.60 48.54 -4.91
C ARG A 319 3.27 49.20 -5.18
N PHE A 320 2.90 49.23 -6.45
CA PHE A 320 1.73 49.93 -6.93
C PHE A 320 0.93 49.03 -7.87
N TYR A 321 -0.38 49.19 -7.85
CA TYR A 321 -1.31 48.67 -8.85
C TYR A 321 -1.96 49.86 -9.55
N ASP A 322 -1.77 49.97 -10.87
CA ASP A 322 -2.24 51.11 -11.68
C ASP A 322 -1.89 52.49 -11.08
N GLY A 323 -0.72 52.61 -10.45
CA GLY A 323 -0.23 53.85 -9.83
C GLY A 323 -0.63 54.05 -8.37
N VAL A 324 -1.46 53.18 -7.80
CA VAL A 324 -1.95 53.27 -6.42
C VAL A 324 -1.13 52.34 -5.52
N PRO A 325 -0.62 52.79 -4.36
CA PRO A 325 0.04 51.91 -3.39
C PRO A 325 -0.85 50.71 -3.04
N LEU A 326 -0.26 49.51 -2.95
CA LEU A 326 -1.04 48.29 -2.68
C LEU A 326 -1.80 48.34 -1.33
N GLU A 327 -1.31 49.13 -0.37
CA GLU A 327 -1.93 49.35 0.94
C GLU A 327 -3.19 50.22 0.90
N ASP A 328 -3.36 51.02 -0.17
CA ASP A 328 -4.47 51.94 -0.37
C ASP A 328 -5.52 51.37 -1.35
N LEU A 329 -5.42 50.08 -1.71
CA LEU A 329 -6.37 49.45 -2.63
C LEU A 329 -7.67 49.06 -1.95
N ASP A 330 -8.79 49.56 -2.47
CA ASP A 330 -10.13 49.08 -2.11
C ASP A 330 -10.38 47.65 -2.64
N GLU A 331 -11.20 46.86 -1.94
CA GLU A 331 -11.56 45.46 -2.27
C GLU A 331 -12.18 45.27 -3.68
N GLY A 332 -12.48 46.35 -4.41
CA GLY A 332 -13.07 46.37 -5.75
C GLY A 332 -12.09 46.55 -6.92
N ALA A 333 -10.80 46.32 -6.73
CA ALA A 333 -9.79 46.47 -7.78
C ALA A 333 -10.14 45.68 -9.07
N ARG A 334 -10.01 46.32 -10.23
CA ARG A 334 -10.44 45.84 -11.56
C ARG A 334 -9.91 44.44 -11.92
N LEU A 335 -10.65 43.75 -12.80
CA LEU A 335 -10.31 42.42 -13.33
C LEU A 335 -8.92 42.36 -13.99
N ASP A 336 -8.47 43.41 -14.68
CA ASP A 336 -7.14 43.49 -15.30
C ASP A 336 -6.45 44.81 -14.94
N GLY A 337 -5.12 44.81 -14.86
CA GLY A 337 -4.32 46.01 -14.57
C GLY A 337 -2.83 45.72 -14.55
N ILE A 338 -2.04 46.68 -14.10
CA ILE A 338 -0.58 46.66 -14.13
C ILE A 338 -0.04 46.72 -12.71
N ILE A 339 0.84 45.78 -12.38
CA ILE A 339 1.63 45.81 -11.16
C ILE A 339 2.98 46.45 -11.50
N HIS A 340 3.40 47.41 -10.69
CA HIS A 340 4.68 48.05 -10.91
C HIS A 340 5.35 48.50 -9.61
N THR A 341 6.66 48.62 -9.68
CA THR A 341 7.46 49.40 -8.73
C THR A 341 7.75 50.77 -9.37
N GLN A 342 8.60 51.57 -8.74
CA GLN A 342 9.10 52.80 -9.38
C GLN A 342 9.92 52.53 -10.64
N SER A 343 10.33 51.27 -10.86
CA SER A 343 11.41 50.97 -11.78
C SER A 343 11.15 49.75 -12.68
N PHE A 344 10.11 48.97 -12.40
CA PHE A 344 9.67 47.82 -13.21
C PHE A 344 8.15 47.79 -13.32
N THR A 345 7.65 47.23 -14.41
CA THR A 345 6.22 47.15 -14.71
C THR A 345 5.92 45.78 -15.32
N ALA A 346 4.88 45.13 -14.85
CA ALA A 346 4.37 43.87 -15.37
C ALA A 346 2.83 43.86 -15.33
N PRO A 347 2.16 43.13 -16.23
CA PRO A 347 0.73 42.91 -16.10
C PRO A 347 0.42 42.13 -14.80
N ARG A 348 -0.79 42.34 -14.25
CA ARG A 348 -1.30 41.57 -13.11
C ARG A 348 -1.27 40.06 -13.38
N HIS A 349 -1.70 39.67 -14.58
CA HIS A 349 -1.83 38.28 -14.99
C HIS A 349 -0.67 37.85 -15.86
N VAL A 350 0.11 36.87 -15.39
CA VAL A 350 1.23 36.27 -16.13
C VAL A 350 0.87 34.86 -16.54
N ARG A 351 0.78 34.61 -17.85
CA ARG A 351 0.50 33.31 -18.44
C ARG A 351 1.75 32.42 -18.39
N LEU A 352 1.58 31.22 -17.85
CA LEU A 352 2.60 30.18 -17.79
C LEU A 352 2.60 29.35 -19.08
N THR A 353 3.13 29.96 -20.15
CA THR A 353 3.27 29.30 -21.46
C THR A 353 4.57 28.52 -21.56
N GLU A 354 4.67 27.59 -22.52
CA GLU A 354 5.92 26.88 -22.83
C GLU A 354 7.07 27.86 -23.14
N ASP A 355 6.82 28.86 -23.99
CA ASP A 355 7.79 29.90 -24.35
C ASP A 355 8.27 30.69 -23.11
N PHE A 356 7.39 30.97 -22.15
CA PHE A 356 7.77 31.59 -20.88
C PHE A 356 8.56 30.63 -19.97
N GLY A 357 8.25 29.34 -20.05
CA GLY A 357 9.00 28.27 -19.41
C GLY A 357 10.47 28.22 -19.83
N TYR A 358 10.80 28.51 -21.09
CA TYR A 358 12.20 28.62 -21.54
C TYR A 358 12.97 29.70 -20.76
N PHE A 359 12.37 30.88 -20.55
CA PHE A 359 13.00 31.93 -19.76
C PHE A 359 13.27 31.47 -18.33
N PHE A 360 12.28 30.86 -17.67
CA PHE A 360 12.44 30.34 -16.31
C PHE A 360 13.49 29.22 -16.23
N GLY A 361 13.50 28.29 -17.17
CA GLY A 361 14.47 27.20 -17.24
C GLY A 361 15.90 27.74 -17.35
N PHE A 362 16.15 28.70 -18.24
CA PHE A 362 17.45 29.36 -18.34
C PHE A 362 17.80 30.16 -17.08
N ALA A 363 16.83 30.88 -16.49
CA ALA A 363 17.05 31.64 -15.26
C ALA A 363 17.42 30.76 -14.07
N LEU A 364 16.82 29.57 -13.93
CA LEU A 364 17.17 28.61 -12.88
C LEU A 364 18.52 27.95 -13.12
N ALA A 365 18.88 27.66 -14.38
CA ALA A 365 20.12 26.98 -14.72
C ALA A 365 21.35 27.91 -14.72
N GLU A 366 21.19 29.12 -15.25
CA GLU A 366 22.30 30.04 -15.54
C GLU A 366 22.07 31.47 -14.98
N GLY A 367 20.85 31.78 -14.57
CA GLY A 367 20.49 33.12 -14.16
C GLY A 367 21.19 33.53 -12.87
N PHE A 368 21.85 34.68 -12.91
CA PHE A 368 22.30 35.34 -11.70
C PHE A 368 21.14 36.13 -11.09
N ILE A 369 20.45 35.52 -10.12
CA ILE A 369 19.44 36.21 -9.30
C ILE A 369 20.12 36.68 -8.03
N SER A 370 20.40 37.98 -7.91
CA SER A 370 20.99 38.55 -6.70
C SER A 370 19.94 39.29 -5.89
N TYR A 371 19.72 38.83 -4.65
CA TYR A 371 18.85 39.47 -3.66
C TYR A 371 19.56 40.60 -2.88
N ASN A 372 20.82 40.90 -3.19
CA ASN A 372 21.58 41.94 -2.51
C ASN A 372 21.08 43.32 -2.94
N LYS A 373 20.67 44.15 -1.97
CA LYS A 373 20.19 45.54 -2.18
C LYS A 373 21.14 46.44 -3.01
N GLY A 374 22.43 46.10 -3.09
CA GLY A 374 23.44 46.83 -3.88
C GLY A 374 23.80 46.21 -5.24
N SER A 375 23.18 45.10 -5.62
CA SER A 375 23.43 44.44 -6.91
C SER A 375 22.49 44.99 -7.99
N SER A 376 22.87 44.87 -9.27
CA SER A 376 21.92 45.14 -10.34
C SER A 376 20.80 44.11 -10.25
N GLN A 377 19.59 44.54 -9.88
CA GLN A 377 18.35 43.75 -9.91
C GLN A 377 18.00 43.38 -11.37
N ARG A 378 18.80 42.50 -11.97
CA ARG A 378 18.68 42.09 -13.37
C ARG A 378 18.99 40.62 -13.50
N ILE A 379 18.09 39.90 -14.14
CA ILE A 379 18.31 38.54 -14.61
C ILE A 379 19.11 38.66 -15.91
N SER A 380 20.26 37.98 -15.98
CA SER A 380 21.09 37.92 -17.19
C SER A 380 21.29 36.46 -17.60
N LEU A 381 20.96 36.15 -18.85
CA LEU A 381 21.06 34.82 -19.46
C LEU A 381 22.05 34.90 -20.62
N THR A 382 23.08 34.03 -20.66
CA THR A 382 24.18 34.17 -21.63
C THR A 382 24.42 32.91 -22.45
N GLN A 383 24.14 32.96 -23.75
CA GLN A 383 24.28 31.82 -24.66
C GLN A 383 25.26 32.10 -25.80
N LYS A 384 25.88 31.04 -26.34
CA LYS A 384 26.68 31.15 -27.58
C LYS A 384 25.78 31.38 -28.79
N ASN A 385 24.63 30.71 -28.81
CA ASN A 385 23.64 30.85 -29.87
C ASN A 385 22.51 31.79 -29.45
N LYS A 386 21.96 32.59 -30.39
CA LYS A 386 20.95 33.62 -30.06
C LYS A 386 19.53 33.05 -29.99
N GLU A 387 19.26 31.96 -30.69
CA GLU A 387 17.92 31.40 -30.90
C GLU A 387 17.24 31.00 -29.57
N PRO A 388 17.92 30.32 -28.62
CA PRO A 388 17.28 30.00 -27.35
C PRO A 388 16.94 31.24 -26.52
N LEU A 389 17.75 32.30 -26.62
CA LEU A 389 17.45 33.58 -25.96
C LEU A 389 16.30 34.33 -26.63
N LEU A 390 16.15 34.22 -27.95
CA LEU A 390 15.00 34.77 -28.66
C LEU A 390 13.70 34.06 -28.25
N GLN A 391 13.74 32.73 -28.06
CA GLN A 391 12.61 31.95 -27.56
C GLN A 391 12.23 32.36 -26.14
N ALA A 392 13.20 32.44 -25.23
CA ALA A 392 12.98 32.95 -23.88
C ALA A 392 12.41 34.38 -23.89
N ASN A 393 12.93 35.26 -24.75
CA ASN A 393 12.45 36.64 -24.86
C ASN A 393 11.03 36.73 -25.43
N LYS A 394 10.64 35.81 -26.33
CA LYS A 394 9.27 35.72 -26.84
C LYS A 394 8.28 35.45 -25.69
N GLY A 395 8.60 34.50 -24.81
CA GLY A 395 7.76 34.21 -23.63
C GLY A 395 7.62 35.39 -22.67
N LEU A 396 8.67 36.21 -22.52
CA LEU A 396 8.61 37.46 -21.76
C LEU A 396 7.67 38.46 -22.42
N LEU A 397 7.83 38.68 -23.73
CA LEU A 397 7.02 39.65 -24.50
C LEU A 397 5.54 39.27 -24.54
N ASP A 398 5.22 37.97 -24.66
CA ASP A 398 3.85 37.47 -24.59
C ASP A 398 3.18 37.81 -23.25
N ASN A 399 3.98 37.97 -22.20
CA ASN A 399 3.58 38.40 -20.86
C ASN A 399 3.81 39.90 -20.61
N GLY A 400 4.04 40.70 -21.65
CA GLY A 400 4.25 42.15 -21.52
C GLY A 400 5.53 42.55 -20.78
N ILE A 401 6.47 41.62 -20.57
CA ILE A 401 7.75 41.85 -19.91
C ILE A 401 8.82 42.07 -20.99
N SER A 402 9.58 43.14 -20.85
CA SER A 402 10.61 43.50 -21.83
C SER A 402 11.98 42.94 -21.45
N GLY A 403 12.56 42.11 -22.33
CA GLY A 403 13.95 41.70 -22.29
C GLY A 403 14.79 42.40 -23.36
N CYS A 404 16.06 42.63 -23.06
CA CYS A 404 17.03 43.25 -23.96
C CYS A 404 18.10 42.24 -24.36
N LEU A 405 18.10 41.83 -25.64
CA LEU A 405 19.13 40.96 -26.19
C LEU A 405 20.33 41.78 -26.70
N ILE A 406 21.52 41.48 -26.22
CA ILE A 406 22.75 42.22 -26.53
C ILE A 406 23.83 41.22 -26.97
N ARG A 407 24.64 41.58 -27.97
CA ARG A 407 25.84 40.81 -28.33
C ARG A 407 27.02 41.26 -27.47
N LYS A 408 27.68 40.31 -26.80
CA LYS A 408 28.85 40.53 -25.95
C LYS A 408 30.00 39.64 -26.41
N GLY A 409 30.82 40.18 -27.32
CA GLY A 409 31.89 39.42 -27.99
C GLY A 409 31.32 38.30 -28.87
N GLU A 410 31.72 37.06 -28.56
CA GLU A 410 31.25 35.84 -29.25
C GLU A 410 29.95 35.25 -28.66
N ARG A 411 29.38 35.88 -27.64
CA ARG A 411 28.16 35.40 -26.97
C ARG A 411 27.03 36.42 -27.08
N TYR A 412 25.81 35.95 -26.82
CA TYR A 412 24.62 36.76 -26.68
C TYR A 412 24.17 36.75 -25.22
N GLU A 413 23.65 37.88 -24.77
CA GLU A 413 23.19 38.11 -23.40
C GLU A 413 21.77 38.68 -23.45
N LEU A 414 20.81 37.97 -22.87
CA LEU A 414 19.45 38.48 -22.64
C LEU A 414 19.38 39.05 -21.22
N ARG A 415 19.07 40.35 -21.11
CA ARG A 415 18.90 41.03 -19.83
C ARG A 415 17.44 41.37 -19.58
N VAL A 416 16.97 41.01 -18.40
CA VAL A 416 15.61 41.32 -17.92
C VAL A 416 15.74 41.97 -16.56
N LYS A 417 14.84 42.90 -16.25
CA LYS A 417 14.79 43.46 -14.91
C LYS A 417 14.23 42.42 -13.94
N ASN A 418 14.90 42.24 -12.79
CA ASN A 418 14.50 41.27 -11.76
C ASN A 418 13.25 41.74 -11.02
#